data_AF-A0A839T908-F1
#
_entry.id   AF-A0A839T908-F1
#
_cell.length_a   1.000
_cell.length_b   1.000
_cell.length_c   1.000
_cell.angle_alpha   90.00
_cell.angle_beta   90.00
_cell.angle_gamma   90.00
#
_symmetry.space_group_name_H-M   'P 1'
#
loop_
_entity.id
_entity.type
_entity.pdbx_description
1 polymer ?
#
loop_
_entity_poly.entity_id
_entity_poly.type
_entity_poly.pdbx_seq_one_letter_code
_entity_poly.pdbx_strand_id
1 'polypeptide(L)'
;MAQKASGQSKVCSYEGENTTVVLRDSEQTELGIKHRTDHNGIEIKGLGTSLNTELKYSPFSGIIKLWSKWSSRQLKLDIQTTTTIEKTRWLRRFDTSQAFPLELSLDTYEQPLLGHRTPSCDCNVELLQVILPDKDKWWTLGFKAFSTLYNLEHSLQVTAKYLADRQPPLFERQPSSTYLAWLK
;
A
#
# COMPACT_ATOMS: atom_id res chain seq x y z
N MET A 1 -19.54 -37.47 3.41
CA MET A 1 -18.26 -37.24 4.10
C MET A 1 -17.63 -36.00 3.48
N ALA A 2 -17.84 -34.82 4.07
CA ALA A 2 -17.30 -33.57 3.54
C ALA A 2 -15.87 -33.40 4.07
N GLN A 3 -14.88 -33.50 3.18
CA GLN A 3 -13.50 -33.12 3.49
C GLN A 3 -13.46 -31.61 3.71
N LYS A 4 -13.29 -31.19 4.96
CA LYS A 4 -12.86 -29.83 5.29
C LYS A 4 -11.42 -29.68 4.80
N ALA A 5 -11.23 -29.03 3.66
CA ALA A 5 -9.92 -28.52 3.27
C ALA A 5 -9.59 -27.33 4.19
N SER A 6 -8.92 -27.58 5.32
CA SER A 6 -8.28 -26.54 6.12
C SER A 6 -6.97 -26.14 5.44
N GLY A 7 -7.09 -25.49 4.29
CA GLY A 7 -5.97 -24.79 3.68
C GLY A 7 -5.72 -23.52 4.48
N GLN A 8 -4.88 -23.60 5.52
CA GLN A 8 -4.22 -22.40 6.03
C GLN A 8 -3.39 -21.84 4.88
N SER A 9 -3.96 -20.86 4.16
CA SER A 9 -3.21 -20.02 3.26
C SER A 9 -2.08 -19.42 4.08
N LYS A 10 -0.85 -19.91 3.89
CA LYS A 10 0.35 -19.26 4.42
C LYS A 10 0.37 -17.87 3.81
N VAL A 11 -0.18 -16.90 4.52
CA VAL A 11 0.05 -15.50 4.24
C VAL A 11 1.55 -15.33 4.41
N CYS A 12 2.28 -15.15 3.32
CA CYS A 12 3.66 -14.69 3.37
C CYS A 12 3.63 -13.27 3.95
N SER A 13 3.59 -13.17 5.28
CA SER A 13 3.83 -11.92 5.98
C SER A 13 5.33 -11.66 5.91
N TYR A 14 5.74 -10.79 4.99
CA TYR A 14 7.04 -10.16 5.13
C TYR A 14 6.95 -9.17 6.29
N GLU A 15 7.44 -9.56 7.46
CA GLU A 15 7.52 -8.70 8.64
C GLU A 15 8.80 -7.86 8.56
N GLY A 16 8.77 -6.85 7.70
CA GLY A 16 9.82 -5.84 7.66
C GLY A 16 9.52 -4.75 8.67
N GLU A 17 9.83 -4.97 9.96
CA GLU A 17 9.90 -3.88 10.93
C GLU A 17 10.91 -2.84 10.44
N ASN A 18 10.42 -1.68 10.03
CA ASN A 18 11.25 -0.66 9.40
C ASN A 18 10.95 0.70 10.00
N THR A 19 11.80 1.11 10.94
CA THR A 19 11.85 2.48 11.44
C THR A 19 11.99 3.45 10.26
N THR A 20 11.11 4.45 10.18
CA THR A 20 11.10 5.44 9.10
C THR A 20 11.06 6.82 9.72
N VAL A 21 11.91 7.73 9.22
CA VAL A 21 11.85 9.14 9.60
C VAL A 21 11.05 9.88 8.54
N VAL A 22 9.97 10.54 8.92
CA VAL A 22 9.05 11.23 8.00
C VAL A 22 9.01 12.72 8.33
N LEU A 23 8.90 13.56 7.31
CA LEU A 23 8.66 15.00 7.51
C LEU A 23 7.27 15.18 8.15
N ARG A 24 7.21 16.00 9.21
CA ARG A 24 5.96 16.38 9.87
C ARG A 24 5.44 17.66 9.23
N ASP A 25 4.39 17.51 8.44
CA ASP A 25 3.66 18.62 7.84
C ASP A 25 2.17 18.23 7.78
N SER A 26 1.42 18.59 8.83
CA SER A 26 0.02 18.18 9.00
C SER A 26 -0.94 18.83 7.99
N GLU A 27 -0.54 19.97 7.42
CA GLU A 27 -1.33 20.71 6.45
C GLU A 27 -1.10 20.21 5.02
N GLN A 28 -0.04 19.43 4.81
CA GLN A 28 0.33 18.93 3.50
C GLN A 28 -0.30 17.57 3.19
N THR A 29 -1.35 17.60 2.36
CA THR A 29 -2.06 16.39 1.95
C THR A 29 -1.55 15.75 0.66
N GLU A 30 -0.71 16.45 -0.10
CA GLU A 30 -0.30 16.08 -1.46
C GLU A 30 1.16 15.65 -1.54
N LEU A 31 1.99 16.00 -0.58
CA LEU A 31 3.42 15.69 -0.57
C LEU A 31 3.80 14.91 0.69
N GLY A 32 4.46 13.77 0.50
CA GLY A 32 5.05 13.00 1.59
C GLY A 32 6.55 12.84 1.38
N ILE A 33 7.35 13.19 2.39
CA ILE A 33 8.80 13.06 2.34
C ILE A 33 9.27 12.20 3.51
N LYS A 34 10.14 11.22 3.23
CA LYS A 34 10.69 10.35 4.27
C LYS A 34 12.11 9.90 3.97
N HIS A 35 12.87 9.68 5.03
CA HIS A 35 14.14 8.98 5.00
C HIS A 35 13.92 7.52 5.38
N ARG A 36 14.52 6.62 4.59
CA ARG A 36 14.52 5.19 4.83
C ARG A 36 15.85 4.80 5.47
N THR A 37 15.84 4.18 6.65
CA THR A 37 17.09 3.72 7.30
C THR A 37 17.78 2.62 6.50
N ASP A 38 17.01 1.80 5.80
CA ASP A 38 17.48 0.68 4.98
C ASP A 38 17.94 1.10 3.57
N HIS A 39 17.68 2.34 3.14
CA HIS A 39 18.06 2.85 1.82
C HIS A 39 18.74 4.22 1.95
N ASN A 40 19.96 4.36 1.43
CA ASN A 40 20.69 5.64 1.51
C ASN A 40 20.00 6.73 0.64
N GLY A 41 19.09 7.49 1.24
CA GLY A 41 18.43 8.64 0.61
C GLY A 41 17.01 8.95 1.10
N ILE A 42 16.48 10.05 0.57
CA ILE A 42 15.12 10.54 0.77
C ILE A 42 14.21 9.99 -0.33
N GLU A 43 13.04 9.48 0.08
CA GLU A 43 11.91 9.17 -0.80
C GLU A 43 10.90 10.31 -0.74
N ILE A 44 10.50 10.82 -1.90
CA ILE A 44 9.47 11.85 -2.05
C ILE A 44 8.29 11.23 -2.80
N LYS A 45 7.08 11.47 -2.32
CA LYS A 45 5.84 11.13 -3.00
C LYS A 45 4.99 12.36 -3.17
N GLY A 46 4.51 12.59 -4.39
CA GLY A 46 3.60 13.68 -4.71
C GLY A 46 2.32 13.13 -5.31
N LEU A 47 1.18 13.64 -4.85
CA LEU A 47 -0.11 13.46 -5.50
C LEU A 47 -0.07 14.26 -6.81
N GLY A 48 -0.19 13.56 -7.93
CA GLY A 48 -0.26 14.22 -9.24
C GLY A 48 -1.68 14.66 -9.57
N THR A 49 -2.64 13.74 -9.43
CA THR A 49 -4.05 14.03 -9.70
C THR A 49 -4.97 12.99 -9.08
N SER A 50 -6.26 13.31 -8.98
CA SER A 50 -7.33 12.36 -8.69
C SER A 50 -8.03 11.97 -9.98
N LEU A 51 -8.37 10.70 -10.14
CA LEU A 51 -9.20 10.25 -11.24
C LEU A 51 -10.67 10.50 -10.93
N ASN A 52 -11.48 10.73 -11.97
CA ASN A 52 -12.93 10.91 -11.81
C ASN A 52 -13.66 9.62 -11.42
N THR A 53 -12.99 8.47 -11.53
CA THR A 53 -13.54 7.18 -11.14
C THR A 53 -13.27 6.88 -9.66
N GLU A 54 -14.30 6.40 -8.98
CA GLU A 54 -14.23 5.90 -7.61
C GLU A 54 -14.22 4.37 -7.58
N LEU A 55 -13.55 3.80 -6.57
CA LEU A 55 -13.78 2.43 -6.13
C LEU A 55 -15.13 2.35 -5.42
N LYS A 56 -15.96 1.36 -5.77
CA LYS A 56 -17.34 1.22 -5.25
C LYS A 56 -17.67 -0.19 -4.75
N TYR A 57 -16.65 -0.97 -4.35
CA TYR A 57 -16.81 -2.36 -3.93
C TYR A 57 -16.71 -2.51 -2.42
N SER A 58 -17.84 -2.51 -1.71
CA SER A 58 -17.88 -2.62 -0.24
C SER A 58 -17.05 -3.81 0.29
N PRO A 59 -16.19 -3.61 1.31
CA PRO A 59 -16.03 -2.39 2.12
C PRO A 59 -15.03 -1.37 1.53
N PHE A 60 -14.52 -1.58 0.33
CA PHE A 60 -13.54 -0.71 -0.33
C PHE A 60 -14.24 0.34 -1.19
N SER A 61 -14.24 1.59 -0.72
CA SER A 61 -14.72 2.73 -1.50
C SER A 61 -13.81 3.93 -1.35
N GLY A 62 -13.72 4.75 -2.40
CA GLY A 62 -12.92 5.97 -2.38
C GLY A 62 -12.44 6.43 -3.75
N ILE A 63 -11.91 7.65 -3.78
CA ILE A 63 -11.37 8.28 -4.99
C ILE A 63 -10.02 7.65 -5.34
N ILE A 64 -9.83 7.29 -6.61
CA ILE A 64 -8.54 6.79 -7.09
C ILE A 64 -7.58 7.97 -7.29
N LYS A 65 -6.36 7.84 -6.76
CA LYS A 65 -5.32 8.88 -6.78
C LYS A 65 -4.07 8.40 -7.51
N LEU A 66 -3.54 9.24 -8.39
CA LEU A 66 -2.27 9.00 -9.06
C LEU A 66 -1.13 9.66 -8.28
N TRP A 67 -0.18 8.84 -7.85
CA TRP A 67 0.98 9.28 -7.09
C TRP A 67 2.25 9.09 -7.89
N SER A 68 3.10 10.10 -7.88
CA SER A 68 4.46 10.04 -8.38
C SER A 68 5.42 9.80 -7.21
N LYS A 69 6.50 9.08 -7.48
CA LYS A 69 7.52 8.75 -6.49
C LYS A 69 8.89 9.08 -7.06
N TRP A 70 9.68 9.82 -6.28
CA TRP A 70 11.06 10.18 -6.60
C TRP A 70 11.98 9.80 -5.45
N SER A 71 13.28 9.72 -5.74
CA SER A 71 14.32 9.53 -4.72
C SER A 71 15.44 10.53 -4.92
N SER A 72 16.07 10.94 -3.81
CA SER A 72 17.27 11.77 -3.84
C SER A 72 18.25 11.32 -2.76
N ARG A 73 19.52 11.23 -3.14
CA ARG A 73 20.62 10.94 -2.20
C ARG A 73 21.26 12.19 -1.61
N GLN A 74 20.95 13.36 -2.18
CA GLN A 74 21.55 14.64 -1.80
C GLN A 74 20.67 15.43 -0.81
N LEU A 75 19.35 15.22 -0.87
CA LEU A 75 18.44 15.85 0.08
C LEU A 75 18.65 15.28 1.48
N LYS A 76 18.52 16.16 2.47
CA LYS A 76 18.55 15.83 3.90
C LYS A 76 17.29 16.40 4.54
N LEU A 77 16.74 15.69 5.50
CA LEU A 77 15.64 16.18 6.32
C LEU A 77 16.18 16.77 7.61
N ASP A 78 15.59 17.89 8.04
CA ASP A 78 15.89 18.49 9.35
C ASP A 78 15.21 17.69 10.46
N ILE A 79 16.00 17.22 11.43
CA ILE A 79 15.54 16.44 12.57
C ILE A 79 14.42 17.15 13.36
N GLN A 80 14.46 18.48 13.45
CA GLN A 80 13.45 19.26 14.18
C GLN A 80 12.07 19.23 13.51
N THR A 81 12.03 18.95 12.22
CA THR A 81 10.81 18.91 11.40
C THR A 81 10.36 17.49 11.07
N THR A 82 11.00 16.48 11.67
CA THR A 82 10.71 15.08 11.37
C THR A 82 10.16 14.33 12.58
N THR A 83 9.51 13.21 12.30
CA THR A 83 9.10 12.26 13.31
C THR A 83 9.49 10.85 12.90
N THR A 84 9.84 10.03 13.90
CA THR A 84 10.20 8.64 13.68
C THR A 84 8.99 7.76 13.95
N ILE A 85 8.64 6.93 12.98
CA ILE A 85 7.56 5.96 13.09
C ILE A 85 8.11 4.55 12.92
N GLU A 86 7.50 3.60 13.64
CA GLU A 86 7.69 2.18 13.40
C GLU A 86 6.54 1.70 12.51
N LYS A 87 6.80 0.71 11.65
CA LYS A 87 5.77 0.17 10.78
C LYS A 87 5.95 -1.33 10.55
N THR A 88 4.81 -2.00 10.47
CA THR A 88 4.72 -3.41 10.05
C THR A 88 3.81 -3.47 8.84
N ARG A 89 4.31 -4.06 7.75
CA ARG A 89 3.61 -4.11 6.46
C ARG A 89 3.31 -5.54 6.07
N TRP A 90 2.05 -5.83 5.77
CA TRP A 90 1.63 -7.06 5.11
C TRP A 90 1.26 -6.76 3.66
N LEU A 91 1.85 -7.49 2.72
CA LEU A 91 1.70 -7.25 1.29
C LEU A 91 1.11 -8.47 0.59
N ARG A 92 0.11 -8.24 -0.24
CA ARG A 92 -0.40 -9.21 -1.23
C ARG A 92 -0.27 -8.58 -2.61
N ARG A 93 0.13 -9.37 -3.61
CA ARG A 93 0.27 -8.90 -5.00
C ARG A 93 -0.62 -9.71 -5.91
N PHE A 94 -1.32 -9.04 -6.81
CA PHE A 94 -2.24 -9.65 -7.75
C PHE A 94 -1.80 -9.34 -9.17
N ASP A 95 -1.60 -10.36 -9.99
CA ASP A 95 -1.56 -10.22 -11.45
C ASP A 95 -2.99 -9.96 -11.94
N THR A 96 -3.16 -8.86 -12.66
CA THR A 96 -4.45 -8.39 -13.20
C THR A 96 -4.47 -8.40 -14.72
N SER A 97 -3.47 -9.03 -15.37
CA SER A 97 -3.41 -9.15 -16.82
C SER A 97 -4.39 -10.17 -17.40
N GLN A 98 -4.97 -11.02 -16.55
CA GLN A 98 -5.93 -12.06 -16.92
C GLN A 98 -7.36 -11.65 -16.59
N ALA A 99 -8.33 -12.45 -17.06
CA ALA A 99 -9.76 -12.20 -16.80
C ALA A 99 -10.12 -12.17 -15.29
N PHE A 100 -9.34 -12.87 -14.46
CA PHE A 100 -9.50 -12.89 -13.01
C PHE A 100 -8.16 -12.57 -12.33
N PRO A 101 -8.16 -11.76 -11.26
CA PRO A 101 -6.94 -11.48 -10.51
C PRO A 101 -6.33 -12.77 -9.94
N LEU A 102 -5.05 -12.99 -10.25
CA LEU A 102 -4.28 -14.11 -9.70
C LEU A 102 -3.37 -13.60 -8.59
N GLU A 103 -3.57 -14.08 -7.37
CA GLU A 103 -2.67 -13.78 -6.26
C GLU A 103 -1.32 -14.47 -6.45
N LEU A 104 -0.24 -13.70 -6.37
CA LEU A 104 1.13 -14.18 -6.54
C LEU A 104 1.77 -14.43 -5.18
N SER A 105 2.37 -15.61 -5.01
CA SER A 105 3.25 -15.90 -3.88
C SER A 105 4.53 -15.08 -4.00
N LEU A 106 4.93 -14.42 -2.91
CA LEU A 106 6.12 -13.55 -2.87
C LEU A 106 7.26 -14.19 -2.05
N ASP A 107 8.49 -13.89 -2.43
CA ASP A 107 9.70 -14.17 -1.65
C ASP A 107 9.98 -13.07 -0.59
N THR A 108 11.11 -13.19 0.11
CA THR A 108 11.56 -12.23 1.13
C THR A 108 11.95 -10.86 0.57
N TYR A 109 12.06 -10.72 -0.76
CA TYR A 109 12.35 -9.49 -1.48
C TYR A 109 11.11 -8.95 -2.21
N GLU A 110 9.93 -9.48 -1.86
CA GLU A 110 8.64 -9.09 -2.44
C GLU A 110 8.55 -9.33 -3.95
N GLN A 111 9.39 -10.23 -4.47
CA GLN A 111 9.33 -10.69 -5.85
C GLN A 111 8.45 -11.93 -5.95
N PRO A 112 7.71 -12.11 -7.05
CA PRO A 112 7.04 -13.38 -7.31
C PRO A 112 8.04 -14.55 -7.21
N LEU A 113 7.65 -15.64 -6.54
CA LEU A 113 8.48 -16.84 -6.45
C LEU A 113 8.90 -17.33 -7.84
N LEU A 114 10.11 -17.92 -7.92
CA LEU A 114 10.71 -18.46 -9.15
C LEU A 114 9.69 -19.22 -10.00
N GLY A 115 9.56 -18.81 -11.26
CA GLY A 115 8.61 -19.38 -12.24
C GLY A 115 7.43 -18.46 -12.57
N HIS A 116 7.13 -17.48 -11.72
CA HIS A 116 6.16 -16.44 -12.04
C HIS A 116 6.85 -15.27 -12.77
N ARG A 117 6.35 -14.92 -13.96
CA ARG A 117 6.79 -13.70 -14.67
C ARG A 117 6.30 -12.47 -13.91
N THR A 118 7.05 -11.38 -13.95
CA THR A 118 6.54 -10.08 -13.49
C THR A 118 5.35 -9.68 -14.37
N PRO A 119 4.16 -9.47 -13.79
CA PRO A 119 2.97 -9.13 -14.57
C PRO A 119 3.10 -7.76 -15.22
N SER A 120 2.51 -7.59 -16.41
CA SER A 120 2.45 -6.29 -17.10
C SER A 120 1.40 -5.34 -16.48
N CYS A 121 0.45 -5.90 -15.74
CA CYS A 121 -0.56 -5.19 -14.97
C CYS A 121 -0.71 -5.88 -13.62
N ASP A 122 -0.41 -5.18 -12.53
CA ASP A 122 -0.67 -5.71 -11.20
C ASP A 122 -1.29 -4.69 -10.26
N CYS A 123 -1.76 -5.22 -9.14
CA CYS A 123 -2.18 -4.44 -7.99
C CYS A 123 -1.63 -5.07 -6.71
N ASN A 124 -0.95 -4.25 -5.92
CA ASN A 124 -0.59 -4.56 -4.56
C ASN A 124 -1.73 -4.16 -3.62
N VAL A 125 -1.98 -4.99 -2.61
CA VAL A 125 -2.83 -4.68 -1.48
C VAL A 125 -1.96 -4.74 -0.23
N GLU A 126 -1.85 -3.59 0.44
CA GLU A 126 -1.00 -3.42 1.60
C GLU A 126 -1.86 -3.13 2.82
N LEU A 127 -1.72 -3.95 3.85
CA LEU A 127 -2.13 -3.61 5.20
C LEU A 127 -0.88 -3.11 5.94
N LEU A 128 -0.97 -1.95 6.55
CA LEU A 128 0.14 -1.33 7.28
C LEU A 128 -0.33 -0.99 8.68
N GLN A 129 0.38 -1.49 9.68
CA GLN A 129 0.34 -0.96 11.04
C GLN A 129 1.45 0.07 11.18
N VAL A 130 1.12 1.20 11.79
CA VAL A 130 2.07 2.25 12.14
C VAL A 130 2.01 2.47 13.65
N ILE A 131 3.17 2.57 14.29
CA ILE A 131 3.31 2.94 15.69
C ILE A 131 3.98 4.32 15.75
N LEU A 132 3.30 5.26 16.38
CA LEU A 132 3.75 6.64 16.57
C LEU A 132 4.73 6.75 17.75
N PRO A 133 5.46 7.89 17.90
CA PRO A 133 6.37 8.11 19.03
C PRO A 133 5.72 7.97 20.41
N ASP A 134 4.45 8.37 20.54
CA ASP A 134 3.62 8.24 21.74
C ASP A 134 3.03 6.84 21.95
N LYS A 135 3.37 5.89 21.07
CA LYS A 135 2.93 4.49 21.04
C LYS A 135 1.49 4.28 20.58
N ASP A 136 0.85 5.30 20.02
CA ASP A 136 -0.43 5.13 19.34
C ASP A 136 -0.28 4.24 18.11
N LYS A 137 -1.29 3.38 17.89
CA LYS A 137 -1.30 2.39 16.81
C LYS A 137 -2.35 2.73 15.78
N TRP A 138 -1.91 2.86 14.54
CA TRP A 138 -2.75 3.23 13.41
C TRP A 138 -2.69 2.11 12.37
N TRP A 139 -3.80 1.90 11.68
CA TRP A 139 -3.90 0.92 10.61
C TRP A 139 -4.30 1.61 9.32
N THR A 140 -3.67 1.21 8.21
CA THR A 140 -4.07 1.64 6.87
C THR A 140 -4.16 0.43 5.96
N LEU A 141 -5.14 0.46 5.07
CA LEU A 141 -5.28 -0.49 3.97
C LEU A 141 -5.19 0.28 2.66
N GLY A 142 -4.27 -0.10 1.78
CA GLY A 142 -4.03 0.58 0.52
C GLY A 142 -4.00 -0.36 -0.67
N PHE A 143 -4.62 0.07 -1.76
CA PHE A 143 -4.53 -0.56 -3.08
C PHE A 143 -3.58 0.25 -3.96
N LYS A 144 -2.64 -0.40 -4.64
CA LYS A 144 -1.62 0.25 -5.47
C LYS A 144 -1.44 -0.53 -6.76
N ALA A 145 -1.94 -0.01 -7.87
CA ALA A 145 -1.72 -0.60 -9.17
C ALA A 145 -0.39 -0.13 -9.79
N PHE A 146 0.27 -1.03 -10.51
CA PHE A 146 1.44 -0.72 -11.34
C PHE A 146 1.17 -1.25 -12.76
N SER A 147 0.93 -0.31 -13.67
CA SER A 147 0.72 -0.59 -15.08
C SER A 147 0.87 0.70 -15.90
N THR A 148 0.48 0.65 -17.17
CA THR A 148 0.25 1.85 -17.99
C THR A 148 -0.90 2.68 -17.42
N LEU A 149 -0.91 4.00 -17.69
CA LEU A 149 -1.97 4.91 -17.22
C LEU A 149 -3.38 4.41 -17.60
N TYR A 150 -3.53 3.76 -18.76
CA TYR A 150 -4.80 3.22 -19.24
C TYR A 150 -5.33 2.05 -18.39
N ASN A 151 -4.43 1.27 -17.78
CA ASN A 151 -4.80 0.04 -17.06
C ASN A 151 -4.80 0.21 -15.54
N LEU A 152 -4.25 1.29 -14.99
CA LEU A 152 -4.18 1.51 -13.54
C LEU A 152 -5.54 1.41 -12.86
N GLU A 153 -6.54 2.09 -13.41
CA GLU A 153 -7.90 2.06 -12.88
C GLU A 153 -8.48 0.65 -12.93
N HIS A 154 -8.35 -0.02 -14.07
CA HIS A 154 -8.82 -1.39 -14.24
C HIS A 154 -8.22 -2.34 -13.20
N SER A 155 -6.89 -2.33 -13.02
CA SER A 155 -6.19 -3.15 -12.03
C SER A 155 -6.69 -2.91 -10.61
N LEU A 156 -6.92 -1.65 -10.21
CA LEU A 156 -7.48 -1.32 -8.90
C LEU A 156 -8.91 -1.87 -8.75
N GLN A 157 -9.77 -1.65 -9.76
CA GLN A 157 -11.17 -2.06 -9.73
C GLN A 157 -11.31 -3.58 -9.63
N VAL A 158 -10.61 -4.34 -10.47
CA VAL A 158 -10.70 -5.81 -10.46
C VAL A 158 -10.17 -6.42 -9.17
N THR A 159 -9.07 -5.88 -8.62
CA THR A 159 -8.53 -6.37 -7.34
C THR A 159 -9.42 -6.00 -6.16
N ALA A 160 -9.96 -4.79 -6.11
CA ALA A 160 -10.91 -4.38 -5.07
C ALA A 160 -12.18 -5.22 -5.12
N LYS A 161 -12.74 -5.46 -6.32
CA LYS A 161 -13.88 -6.36 -6.50
C LYS A 161 -13.57 -7.77 -6.02
N TYR A 162 -12.46 -8.33 -6.48
CA TYR A 162 -12.04 -9.69 -6.12
C TYR A 162 -11.91 -9.87 -4.60
N LEU A 163 -11.36 -8.88 -3.90
CA LEU A 163 -11.28 -8.92 -2.44
C LEU A 163 -12.64 -8.70 -1.76
N ALA A 164 -13.48 -7.83 -2.28
CA ALA A 164 -14.82 -7.57 -1.73
C ALA A 164 -15.70 -8.83 -1.80
N ASP A 165 -15.65 -9.56 -2.91
CA ASP A 165 -16.40 -10.82 -3.11
C ASP A 165 -16.00 -11.91 -2.10
N ARG A 166 -14.82 -11.79 -1.45
CA ARG A 166 -14.36 -12.68 -0.37
C ARG A 166 -14.89 -12.27 1.01
N GLN A 167 -15.80 -11.31 1.06
CA GLN A 167 -16.49 -10.85 2.28
C GLN A 167 -15.52 -10.53 3.43
N PRO A 168 -14.57 -9.59 3.22
CA PRO A 168 -13.67 -9.17 4.28
C PRO A 168 -14.48 -8.50 5.40
N PRO A 169 -13.93 -8.42 6.62
CA PRO A 169 -14.58 -7.71 7.70
C PRO A 169 -14.87 -6.26 7.30
N LEU A 170 -15.97 -5.72 7.81
CA LEU A 170 -16.26 -4.30 7.66
C LEU A 170 -15.23 -3.50 8.45
N PHE A 171 -14.75 -2.42 7.85
CA PHE A 171 -13.92 -1.44 8.54
C PHE A 171 -14.83 -0.36 9.10
N GLU A 172 -14.55 0.09 10.32
CA GLU A 172 -15.16 1.32 10.81
C GLU A 172 -14.85 2.46 9.83
N ARG A 173 -15.86 3.26 9.51
CA ARG A 173 -15.66 4.39 8.59
C ARG A 173 -14.77 5.42 9.28
N GLN A 174 -13.51 5.42 8.89
CA GLN A 174 -12.56 6.46 9.25
C GLN A 174 -12.45 7.48 8.10
N PRO A 175 -12.14 8.75 8.39
CA PRO A 175 -11.90 9.75 7.35
C PRO A 175 -10.83 9.23 6.38
N SER A 176 -11.08 9.31 5.08
CA SER A 176 -10.02 9.00 4.11
C SER A 176 -8.96 10.09 4.19
N SER A 177 -7.82 9.82 4.82
CA SER A 177 -6.66 10.70 4.80
C SER A 177 -5.75 10.33 3.63
N THR A 178 -5.08 11.31 3.04
CA THR A 178 -3.99 11.04 2.10
C THR A 178 -2.75 10.50 2.83
N TYR A 179 -1.73 10.12 2.06
CA TYR A 179 -0.47 9.61 2.58
C TYR A 179 0.15 10.62 3.56
N LEU A 180 0.34 10.21 4.83
CA LEU A 180 0.89 10.98 5.96
C LEU A 180 -0.01 12.09 6.55
N ALA A 181 -1.16 12.42 5.96
CA ALA A 181 -2.09 13.39 6.54
C ALA A 181 -2.69 12.96 7.91
N TRP A 182 -2.44 11.71 8.29
CA TRP A 182 -2.76 11.15 9.59
C TRP A 182 -1.72 11.45 10.68
N LEU A 183 -0.52 11.93 10.33
CA LEU A 183 0.53 12.34 11.26
C LEU A 183 0.29 13.78 11.75
N LYS A 184 -0.70 13.93 12.64
CA LYS A 184 -0.95 15.20 13.33
C LYS A 184 -0.23 15.24 14.67
#